data_AF-A0A7Y7IS76-F1
#
_entry.id   AF-A0A7Y7IS76-F1
#
_cell.length_a   1.000
_cell.length_b   1.000
_cell.length_c   1.000
_cell.angle_alpha   90.00
_cell.angle_beta   90.00
_cell.angle_gamma   90.00
#
_symmetry.space_group_name_H-M   'P 1'
#
loop_
_entity.id
_entity.type
_entity.pdbx_description
1 polymer ?
#
loop_
_entity_poly.entity_id
_entity_poly.type
_entity_poly.pdbx_seq_one_letter_code
_entity_poly.pdbx_strand_id
1 'polypeptide(L)'
;MPGSDGRRGRSFRNHGQVVEGIAYRFRCGIAWQEMPGQFGMWQTVWKRHRRFAADGTWHRINQMLLAEAEATGGSEWTVSVDSTINRAHQHGTNLPRSTGDPSNEKKPWLVPVDHAVARSRGGLTTKIHHACDGKGRPLAFILGQPGPRFALTHVRTRHQHGHRPSTRGSAGPGAAT
;
A
#
# COMPACT_ATOMS: atom_id res chain seq x y z
N MET A 1 2.82 5.46 -18.55
CA MET A 1 1.48 4.97 -18.11
C MET A 1 1.07 3.79 -18.98
N PRO A 2 0.24 2.84 -18.50
CA PRO A 2 -0.24 1.73 -19.33
C PRO A 2 -1.06 2.24 -20.51
N GLY A 3 -0.62 1.96 -21.74
CA GLY A 3 -1.28 2.34 -22.99
C GLY A 3 -2.25 1.29 -23.53
N SER A 4 -3.05 1.67 -24.52
CA SER A 4 -3.90 0.75 -25.31
C SER A 4 -3.22 0.29 -26.61
N ASP A 5 -1.95 0.63 -26.79
CA ASP A 5 -1.23 0.46 -28.05
C ASP A 5 -1.20 -1.02 -28.47
N GLY A 6 -1.60 -1.30 -29.71
CA GLY A 6 -1.66 -2.64 -30.27
C GLY A 6 -2.84 -3.51 -29.83
N ARG A 7 -3.78 -3.03 -29.01
CA ARG A 7 -5.00 -3.78 -28.63
C ARG A 7 -6.22 -3.31 -29.43
N ARG A 8 -6.96 -4.25 -30.02
CA ARG A 8 -8.26 -3.96 -30.65
C ARG A 8 -9.25 -3.50 -29.58
N GLY A 9 -9.70 -2.24 -29.65
CA GLY A 9 -10.69 -1.67 -28.74
C GLY A 9 -10.63 -0.14 -28.64
N ARG A 10 -11.58 0.44 -27.90
CA ARG A 10 -11.61 1.90 -27.63
C ARG A 10 -10.36 2.31 -26.85
N SER A 11 -9.73 3.40 -27.28
CA SER A 11 -8.58 4.01 -26.59
C SER A 11 -8.90 4.30 -25.12
N PHE A 12 -7.86 4.33 -24.30
CA PHE A 12 -8.05 4.68 -22.91
C PHE A 12 -8.55 6.12 -22.77
N ARG A 13 -9.54 6.30 -21.89
CA ARG A 13 -9.95 7.63 -21.44
C ARG A 13 -8.75 8.32 -20.79
N ASN A 14 -8.81 9.66 -20.73
CA ASN A 14 -7.81 10.49 -20.07
C ASN A 14 -7.40 9.89 -18.71
N HIS A 15 -6.11 9.60 -18.57
CA HIS A 15 -5.57 8.92 -17.39
C HIS A 15 -5.71 9.77 -16.12
N GLY A 16 -5.49 11.10 -16.23
CA GLY A 16 -5.59 12.03 -15.12
C GLY A 16 -6.98 12.04 -14.51
N GLN A 17 -8.02 12.19 -15.35
CA GLN A 17 -9.42 12.16 -14.91
C GLN A 17 -9.81 10.86 -14.19
N VAL A 18 -9.30 9.71 -14.66
CA VAL A 18 -9.58 8.42 -14.01
C VAL A 18 -8.84 8.30 -12.68
N VAL A 19 -7.57 8.70 -12.61
CA VAL A 19 -6.79 8.68 -11.37
C VAL A 19 -7.39 9.64 -10.33
N GLU A 20 -7.84 10.81 -10.76
CA GLU A 20 -8.53 11.78 -9.91
C GLU A 20 -9.84 11.20 -9.34
N GLY A 21 -10.64 10.50 -10.15
CA GLY A 21 -11.83 9.80 -9.67
C GLY A 21 -11.51 8.72 -8.63
N ILE A 22 -10.41 7.99 -8.81
CA ILE A 22 -9.94 7.00 -7.83
C ILE A 22 -9.57 7.71 -6.51
N ALA A 23 -8.78 8.78 -6.59
CA ALA A 23 -8.37 9.57 -5.42
C ALA A 23 -9.59 10.17 -4.71
N TYR A 24 -10.55 10.72 -5.45
CA TYR A 24 -11.81 11.26 -4.92
C TYR A 24 -12.58 10.21 -4.12
N ARG A 25 -12.77 9.01 -4.69
CA ARG A 25 -13.47 7.91 -4.01
C ARG A 25 -12.82 7.55 -2.68
N PHE A 26 -11.49 7.47 -2.60
CA PHE A 26 -10.79 7.15 -1.35
C PHE A 26 -10.81 8.32 -0.35
N ARG A 27 -10.72 9.56 -0.83
CA ARG A 27 -10.80 10.75 0.02
C ARG A 27 -12.17 10.92 0.67
N CYS A 28 -13.24 10.66 -0.08
CA CYS A 28 -14.61 10.84 0.39
C CYS A 28 -15.22 9.59 1.03
N GLY A 29 -14.60 8.41 0.86
CA GLY A 29 -15.09 7.15 1.43
C GLY A 29 -16.39 6.63 0.81
N ILE A 30 -16.78 7.11 -0.37
CA ILE A 30 -18.06 6.79 -1.02
C ILE A 30 -18.05 5.45 -1.77
N ALA A 31 -19.24 4.94 -2.05
CA ALA A 31 -19.39 3.79 -2.94
C ALA A 31 -18.96 4.16 -4.37
N TRP A 32 -18.51 3.17 -5.15
CA TRP A 32 -18.10 3.42 -6.54
C TRP A 32 -19.26 3.97 -7.39
N GLN A 33 -20.47 3.50 -7.15
CA GLN A 33 -21.69 3.90 -7.86
C GLN A 33 -22.09 5.35 -7.60
N GLU A 34 -21.67 5.92 -6.47
CA GLU A 34 -22.01 7.29 -6.03
C GLU A 34 -21.00 8.33 -6.53
N MET A 35 -19.95 7.89 -7.23
CA MET A 35 -18.89 8.78 -7.70
C MET A 35 -19.44 9.79 -8.72
N PRO A 36 -19.03 11.07 -8.64
CA PRO A 36 -19.47 12.09 -9.59
C PRO A 36 -19.20 11.72 -11.05
N GLY A 37 -20.19 11.95 -11.92
CA GLY A 37 -20.10 11.64 -13.36
C GLY A 37 -18.97 12.37 -14.09
N GLN A 38 -18.45 13.47 -13.52
CA GLN A 38 -17.30 14.20 -14.05
C GLN A 38 -16.03 13.34 -14.17
N PHE A 39 -15.88 12.29 -13.36
CA PHE A 39 -14.75 11.34 -13.47
C PHE A 39 -14.99 10.23 -14.50
N GLY A 40 -16.21 10.16 -15.02
CA GLY A 40 -16.69 9.17 -15.97
C GLY A 40 -17.42 8.02 -15.34
N MET A 41 -17.73 7.05 -16.19
CA MET A 41 -18.46 5.86 -15.77
C MET A 41 -17.70 5.08 -14.71
N TRP A 42 -18.31 4.87 -13.54
CA TRP A 42 -17.65 4.28 -12.37
C TRP A 42 -17.05 2.89 -12.63
N GLN A 43 -17.65 2.08 -13.50
CA GLN A 43 -17.11 0.77 -13.89
C GLN A 43 -15.73 0.92 -14.55
N THR A 44 -15.52 1.99 -15.32
CA THR A 44 -14.23 2.27 -15.98
C THR A 44 -13.18 2.61 -14.94
N VAL A 45 -13.53 3.46 -13.97
CA VAL A 45 -12.65 3.89 -12.89
C VAL A 45 -12.29 2.71 -11.99
N TRP A 46 -13.27 1.92 -11.57
CA TRP A 46 -13.06 0.68 -10.82
C TRP A 46 -12.17 -0.33 -11.56
N LYS A 47 -12.49 -0.64 -12.83
CA LYS A 47 -11.67 -1.58 -13.64
C LYS A 47 -10.24 -1.08 -13.78
N ARG A 48 -10.04 0.23 -13.91
CA ARG A 48 -8.70 0.83 -13.97
C ARG A 48 -7.96 0.69 -12.65
N HIS A 49 -8.61 1.06 -11.54
CA HIS A 49 -8.07 0.91 -10.19
C HIS A 49 -7.61 -0.53 -9.93
N ARG A 50 -8.48 -1.51 -10.21
CA ARG A 50 -8.17 -2.94 -10.05
C ARG A 50 -6.98 -3.37 -10.92
N ARG A 51 -6.94 -2.93 -12.18
CA ARG A 51 -5.81 -3.24 -13.08
C ARG A 51 -4.50 -2.67 -12.55
N PHE A 52 -4.50 -1.40 -12.15
CA PHE A 52 -3.31 -0.72 -11.65
C PHE A 52 -2.79 -1.30 -10.33
N ALA A 53 -3.69 -1.81 -9.49
CA ALA A 53 -3.33 -2.56 -8.30
C ALA A 53 -2.68 -3.90 -8.64
N ALA A 54 -3.19 -4.61 -9.65
CA ALA A 54 -2.67 -5.92 -10.04
C ALA A 54 -1.34 -5.86 -10.82
N ASP A 55 -1.14 -4.85 -11.67
CA ASP A 55 0.04 -4.74 -12.55
C ASP A 55 1.19 -3.88 -11.97
N GLY A 56 1.04 -3.43 -10.71
CA GLY A 56 2.03 -2.62 -10.01
C GLY A 56 2.12 -1.16 -10.48
N THR A 57 1.15 -0.66 -11.27
CA THR A 57 1.18 0.73 -11.75
C THR A 57 1.19 1.74 -10.60
N TRP A 58 0.47 1.49 -9.52
CA TRP A 58 0.52 2.37 -8.33
C TRP A 58 1.91 2.47 -7.73
N HIS A 59 2.63 1.35 -7.66
CA HIS A 59 3.99 1.32 -7.15
C HIS A 59 4.93 2.14 -8.03
N ARG A 60 4.81 2.03 -9.36
CA ARG A 60 5.60 2.84 -10.31
C ARG A 60 5.27 4.33 -10.19
N ILE A 61 3.99 4.70 -10.06
CA ILE A 61 3.58 6.09 -9.86
C ILE A 61 4.21 6.66 -8.58
N ASN A 62 4.13 5.92 -7.46
CA ASN A 62 4.72 6.36 -6.21
C ASN A 62 6.24 6.58 -6.33
N GLN A 63 6.96 5.64 -6.98
CA GLN A 63 8.40 5.79 -7.20
C GLN A 63 8.74 7.03 -8.03
N MET A 64 7.95 7.33 -9.07
CA MET A 64 8.16 8.53 -9.89
C MET A 64 7.93 9.81 -9.09
N LEU A 65 6.84 9.87 -8.30
CA LEU A 65 6.55 11.03 -7.45
C LEU A 65 7.62 11.26 -6.38
N LEU A 66 8.18 10.18 -5.82
CA LEU A 66 9.32 10.26 -4.89
C LEU A 66 10.58 10.77 -5.59
N ALA A 67 10.87 10.30 -6.80
CA ALA A 67 12.02 10.78 -7.56
C ALA A 67 11.91 12.28 -7.92
N GLU A 68 10.71 12.76 -8.25
CA GLU A 68 10.44 14.18 -8.51
C GLU A 68 10.54 15.03 -7.23
N ALA A 69 10.00 14.52 -6.11
CA ALA A 69 10.15 15.14 -4.80
C ALA A 69 11.62 15.28 -4.37
N GLU A 70 12.45 14.28 -4.67
CA GLU A 70 13.88 14.29 -4.42
C GLU A 70 14.58 15.35 -5.28
N ALA A 71 14.31 15.36 -6.58
CA ALA A 71 14.93 16.29 -7.53
C ALA A 71 14.64 17.77 -7.21
N THR A 72 13.50 18.05 -6.58
CA THR A 72 13.08 19.41 -6.19
C THR A 72 13.58 19.83 -4.81
N GLY A 73 14.45 19.04 -4.16
CA GLY A 73 14.91 19.28 -2.78
C GLY A 73 13.79 19.15 -1.75
N GLY A 74 12.71 18.47 -2.12
CA GLY A 74 11.51 18.36 -1.32
C GLY A 74 11.59 17.27 -0.25
N SER A 75 12.48 16.29 -0.36
CA SER A 75 12.59 15.18 0.58
C SER A 75 13.34 15.57 1.85
N GLU A 76 12.72 15.34 3.01
CA GLU A 76 13.41 15.44 4.29
C GLU A 76 13.81 14.04 4.77
N TRP A 77 15.07 13.85 5.16
CA TRP A 77 15.61 12.53 5.51
C TRP A 77 15.32 12.07 6.95
N THR A 78 14.43 12.77 7.65
CA THR A 78 13.79 12.30 8.88
C THR A 78 12.70 11.30 8.52
N VAL A 79 12.93 10.01 8.80
CA VAL A 79 11.97 8.95 8.47
C VAL A 79 11.19 8.55 9.72
N SER A 80 9.86 8.67 9.66
CA SER A 80 8.95 8.08 10.64
C SER A 80 8.46 6.72 10.14
N VAL A 81 8.50 5.71 11.00
CA VAL A 81 8.01 4.37 10.69
C VAL A 81 6.96 3.98 11.71
N ASP A 82 5.78 3.64 11.22
CA ASP A 82 4.71 3.11 12.05
C ASP A 82 4.13 1.84 11.43
N SER A 83 3.40 1.07 12.24
CA SER A 83 2.62 -0.05 11.73
C SER A 83 1.26 -0.13 12.39
N THR A 84 0.24 -0.41 11.59
CA THR A 84 -1.13 -0.61 12.07
C THR A 84 -1.63 -2.01 11.71
N ILE A 85 -2.57 -2.53 12.48
CA ILE A 85 -3.23 -3.82 12.21
C ILE A 85 -4.69 -3.52 11.86
N ASN A 86 -5.10 -3.88 10.64
CA ASN A 86 -6.46 -3.71 10.17
C ASN A 86 -7.20 -5.05 10.09
N ARG A 87 -8.48 -5.09 10.47
CA ARG A 87 -9.32 -6.27 10.34
C ARG A 87 -9.67 -6.51 8.87
N ALA A 88 -9.58 -7.76 8.44
CA ALA A 88 -10.07 -8.15 7.13
C ALA A 88 -11.61 -7.99 7.11
N HIS A 89 -12.13 -7.32 6.08
CA HIS A 89 -13.57 -7.27 5.86
C HIS A 89 -14.11 -8.70 5.66
N GLN A 90 -15.33 -8.99 6.12
CA GLN A 90 -15.94 -10.32 6.04
C GLN A 90 -15.98 -10.94 4.62
N HIS A 91 -16.00 -10.12 3.58
CA HIS A 91 -15.92 -10.62 2.19
C HIS A 91 -14.50 -10.92 1.73
N GLY A 92 -13.48 -10.38 2.40
CA GLY A 92 -12.07 -10.69 2.18
C GLY A 92 -11.60 -11.91 2.96
N THR A 93 -12.40 -12.45 3.88
CA THR A 93 -12.01 -13.63 4.68
C THR A 93 -12.16 -14.96 3.95
N ASN A 94 -12.84 -14.97 2.80
CA ASN A 94 -13.18 -16.17 2.05
C ASN A 94 -12.32 -16.36 0.78
N LEU A 95 -11.26 -15.56 0.62
CA LEU A 95 -10.37 -15.70 -0.53
C LEU A 95 -9.61 -17.05 -0.45
N PRO A 96 -9.56 -17.82 -1.55
CA PRO A 96 -8.82 -19.07 -1.58
C PRO A 96 -7.33 -18.79 -1.31
N ARG A 97 -6.74 -19.54 -0.38
CA ARG A 97 -5.30 -19.47 -0.12
C ARG A 97 -4.57 -20.39 -1.08
N SER A 98 -3.53 -19.87 -1.72
CA SER A 98 -2.68 -20.59 -2.68
C SER A 98 -1.99 -21.80 -2.06
N THR A 99 -1.76 -21.78 -0.75
CA THR A 99 -1.06 -22.87 -0.06
C THR A 99 -2.02 -23.99 0.39
N GLY A 100 -3.32 -23.89 0.08
CA GLY A 100 -4.29 -24.94 0.43
C GLY A 100 -4.54 -25.07 1.93
N ASP A 101 -4.01 -24.14 2.72
CA ASP A 101 -4.08 -24.21 4.16
C ASP A 101 -5.50 -23.95 4.64
N PRO A 102 -6.05 -24.86 5.48
CA PRO A 102 -7.34 -24.62 6.09
C PRO A 102 -7.27 -23.31 6.85
N SER A 103 -8.44 -22.67 7.00
CA SER A 103 -8.51 -21.39 7.71
C SER A 103 -7.71 -21.47 9.00
N ASN A 104 -7.66 -22.63 9.69
CA ASN A 104 -7.03 -23.04 10.96
C ASN A 104 -5.52 -23.40 10.98
N GLU A 105 -4.70 -22.90 10.06
CA GLU A 105 -3.26 -23.19 10.09
C GLU A 105 -2.56 -22.78 11.42
N LYS A 106 -1.73 -23.69 11.96
CA LYS A 106 -1.05 -23.60 13.28
C LYS A 106 0.47 -23.52 13.19
N LYS A 107 1.06 -23.41 11.99
CA LYS A 107 2.52 -23.41 11.76
C LYS A 107 3.02 -22.01 11.39
N PRO A 108 3.35 -21.15 12.36
CA PRO A 108 3.68 -19.73 12.12
C PRO A 108 5.01 -19.46 11.41
N TRP A 109 5.76 -20.49 10.99
CA TRP A 109 7.10 -20.38 10.39
C TRP A 109 7.15 -20.69 8.89
N LEU A 110 6.09 -21.24 8.31
CA LEU A 110 5.94 -21.40 6.86
C LEU A 110 4.91 -20.34 6.43
N VAL A 111 5.34 -19.30 5.70
CA VAL A 111 4.48 -18.14 5.41
C VAL A 111 4.11 -18.14 3.93
N PRO A 112 2.85 -18.44 3.59
CA PRO A 112 2.31 -18.24 2.25
C PRO A 112 2.40 -16.79 1.80
N VAL A 113 2.80 -16.58 0.55
CA VAL A 113 2.97 -15.26 -0.10
C VAL A 113 1.63 -14.58 -0.42
N ASP A 114 0.50 -15.25 -0.18
CA ASP A 114 -0.64 -15.11 -1.08
C ASP A 114 -1.44 -13.83 -0.94
N HIS A 115 -1.76 -13.30 0.25
CA HIS A 115 -2.63 -12.09 0.30
C HIS A 115 -2.40 -11.13 1.49
N ALA A 116 -1.36 -11.33 2.31
CA ALA A 116 -1.07 -10.51 3.50
C ALA A 116 -2.20 -10.45 4.56
N VAL A 117 -3.06 -11.48 4.64
CA VAL A 117 -4.08 -11.68 5.69
C VAL A 117 -3.82 -12.95 6.50
N ALA A 118 -3.75 -12.85 7.83
CA ALA A 118 -3.55 -14.00 8.73
C ALA A 118 -4.34 -13.83 10.05
N ARG A 119 -4.31 -14.87 10.87
CA ARG A 119 -5.03 -14.89 12.15
C ARG A 119 -4.31 -14.09 13.23
N SER A 120 -5.07 -13.29 13.95
CA SER A 120 -4.70 -12.65 15.21
C SER A 120 -5.73 -12.99 16.30
N ARG A 121 -5.52 -12.50 17.53
CA ARG A 121 -6.51 -12.65 18.62
C ARG A 121 -7.90 -12.08 18.27
N GLY A 122 -7.96 -11.06 17.40
CA GLY A 122 -9.20 -10.39 16.98
C GLY A 122 -9.81 -10.92 15.68
N GLY A 123 -9.41 -12.10 15.22
CA GLY A 123 -9.82 -12.68 13.93
C GLY A 123 -8.79 -12.43 12.82
N LEU A 124 -9.24 -12.51 11.56
CA LEU A 124 -8.38 -12.30 10.39
C LEU A 124 -8.01 -10.83 10.24
N THR A 125 -6.71 -10.54 10.16
CA THR A 125 -6.17 -9.19 10.07
C THR A 125 -4.98 -9.12 9.11
N THR A 126 -4.65 -7.89 8.71
CA THR A 126 -3.46 -7.52 7.93
C THR A 126 -2.65 -6.52 8.75
N LYS A 127 -1.33 -6.67 8.77
CA LYS A 127 -0.44 -5.63 9.31
C LYS A 127 0.08 -4.77 8.17
N ILE A 128 -0.03 -3.46 8.32
CA ILE A 128 0.44 -2.47 7.35
C ILE A 128 1.59 -1.73 8.01
N HIS A 129 2.78 -1.82 7.42
CA HIS A 129 3.93 -1.00 7.77
C HIS A 129 3.99 0.19 6.83
N HIS A 130 4.21 1.38 7.37
CA HIS A 130 4.31 2.60 6.60
C HIS A 130 5.52 3.41 7.04
N ALA A 131 6.30 3.88 6.07
CA ALA A 131 7.40 4.81 6.29
C ALA A 131 7.09 6.13 5.57
N CYS A 132 7.24 7.25 6.27
CA CYS A 132 7.07 8.61 5.75
C CYS A 132 8.32 9.46 5.95
N ASP A 133 8.50 10.46 5.10
CA ASP A 133 9.41 11.58 5.38
C ASP A 133 8.82 12.59 6.38
N GLY A 134 9.60 13.61 6.75
CA GLY A 134 9.18 14.68 7.66
C GLY A 134 7.99 15.53 7.17
N LYS A 135 7.65 15.44 5.87
CA LYS A 135 6.49 16.11 5.27
C LYS A 135 5.28 15.18 5.13
N GLY A 136 5.35 13.97 5.67
CA GLY A 136 4.28 12.98 5.62
C GLY A 136 4.14 12.29 4.26
N ARG A 137 5.12 12.40 3.37
CA ARG A 137 5.09 11.73 2.05
C ARG A 137 5.40 10.25 2.21
N PRO A 138 4.61 9.35 1.59
CA PRO A 138 4.82 7.93 1.73
C PRO A 138 6.08 7.46 0.99
N LEU A 139 7.08 7.03 1.75
CA LEU A 139 8.33 6.48 1.22
C LEU A 139 8.19 5.00 0.87
N ALA A 140 7.53 4.24 1.74
CA ALA A 140 7.30 2.81 1.53
C ALA A 140 6.10 2.33 2.34
N PHE A 141 5.36 1.38 1.75
CA PHE A 141 4.38 0.58 2.47
C PHE A 141 4.71 -0.89 2.28
N ILE A 142 4.57 -1.67 3.35
CA ILE A 142 4.67 -3.12 3.28
C ILE A 142 3.44 -3.72 3.94
N LEU A 143 2.77 -4.60 3.22
CA LEU A 143 1.71 -5.43 3.76
C LEU A 143 2.34 -6.71 4.29
N GLY A 144 2.13 -6.97 5.56
CA GLY A 144 2.65 -8.12 6.27
C GLY A 144 1.55 -8.88 7.01
N GLN A 145 1.85 -10.12 7.35
CA GLN A 145 0.97 -10.91 8.19
C GLN A 145 1.08 -10.47 9.66
N PRO A 146 -0.03 -10.43 10.42
CA PRO A 146 -0.01 -10.15 11.86
C PRO A 146 0.85 -11.17 12.65
N GLY A 147 1.83 -10.67 13.39
CA GLY A 147 2.66 -11.45 14.32
C GLY A 147 3.83 -10.64 14.91
N PRO A 148 4.43 -11.07 16.03
CA PRO A 148 5.56 -10.40 16.69
C PRO A 148 6.89 -10.54 15.92
N ARG A 149 6.93 -11.34 14.85
CA ARG A 149 8.14 -11.63 14.06
C ARG A 149 8.11 -11.11 12.62
N PHE A 150 7.15 -10.25 12.24
CA PHE A 150 7.33 -9.48 11.01
C PHE A 150 8.42 -8.44 11.27
N ALA A 151 9.67 -8.87 11.12
CA ALA A 151 10.82 -8.00 11.16
C ALA A 151 10.83 -7.20 9.86
N LEU A 152 10.81 -5.88 9.98
CA LEU A 152 11.15 -4.91 8.94
C LEU A 152 12.60 -5.16 8.50
N THR A 153 12.85 -6.24 7.76
CA THR A 153 14.22 -6.66 7.46
C THR A 153 14.80 -5.81 6.33
N HIS A 154 13.98 -5.28 5.42
CA HIS A 154 14.45 -4.41 4.33
C HIS A 154 13.38 -3.41 3.84
N VAL A 155 13.08 -2.36 4.62
CA VAL A 155 12.70 -1.07 3.99
C VAL A 155 14.02 -0.38 3.65
N ARG A 156 14.58 -0.73 2.50
CA ARG A 156 15.68 0.04 1.90
C ARG A 156 15.04 1.13 1.05
N THR A 157 15.01 2.35 1.56
CA THR A 157 14.90 3.52 0.69
C THR A 157 16.19 3.57 -0.14
N ARG A 158 16.09 3.49 -1.47
CA ARG A 158 17.27 3.67 -2.32
C ARG A 158 17.66 5.15 -2.24
N HIS A 159 18.83 5.41 -1.67
CA HIS A 159 19.47 6.72 -1.70
C HIS A 159 20.64 6.67 -2.69
N GLN A 160 20.85 7.75 -3.45
CA GLN A 160 22.03 7.90 -4.33
C GLN A 160 23.19 8.63 -3.63
N HIS A 161 23.00 9.24 -2.45
CA HIS A 161 23.98 10.17 -1.85
C HIS A 161 24.40 9.85 -0.39
N GLY A 162 25.00 8.70 -0.09
CA GLY A 162 25.91 8.50 1.07
C GLY A 162 25.44 8.75 2.53
N HIS A 163 24.34 9.46 2.80
CA HIS A 163 23.86 9.76 4.14
C HIS A 163 22.87 8.69 4.61
N ARG A 164 23.13 8.16 5.81
CA ARG A 164 22.30 7.14 6.45
C ARG A 164 21.06 7.82 7.05
N PRO A 165 19.83 7.39 6.71
CA PRO A 165 18.61 7.92 7.33
C PRO A 165 18.65 7.71 8.84
N SER A 166 18.37 8.76 9.60
CA SER A 166 18.21 8.67 11.05
C SER A 166 16.79 8.20 11.37
N THR A 167 16.66 7.05 12.03
CA THR A 167 15.37 6.57 12.55
C THR A 167 15.21 7.07 13.98
N ARG A 168 14.19 7.88 14.27
CA ARG A 168 13.86 8.24 15.66
C ARG A 168 13.14 7.06 16.31
N GLY A 169 13.87 6.26 17.10
CA GLY A 169 13.26 5.29 18.01
C GLY A 169 12.67 6.03 19.21
N SER A 170 11.39 5.81 19.52
CA SER A 170 10.80 6.26 20.78
C SER A 170 11.34 5.39 21.92
N ALA A 171 12.49 5.77 22.49
CA ALA A 171 12.90 5.27 23.79
C ALA A 171 12.05 5.98 24.85
N GLY A 172 11.17 5.24 25.53
CA GLY A 172 10.50 5.74 26.73
C GLY A 172 11.53 6.05 27.82
N PRO A 173 11.33 7.09 28.64
CA PRO A 173 12.26 7.41 29.72
C PRO A 173 12.24 6.28 30.74
N GLY A 174 13.42 5.71 31.00
CA GLY A 174 13.63 4.74 32.07
C GLY A 174 13.41 5.42 33.42
N ALA A 175 12.43 4.95 34.18
CA ALA A 175 12.30 5.26 35.59
C ALA A 175 13.36 4.46 36.35
N ALA A 176 14.36 5.16 36.88
CA ALA A 176 15.26 4.64 37.91
C ALA A 176 15.45 5.74 38.95
N THR A 177 14.75 5.61 40.06
CA THR A 177 15.21 5.83 41.45
C THR A 177 14.20 5.16 42.38
#